data_AF-A0A9P5JXB8-F1
#
_entry.id   AF-A0A9P5JXB8-F1
#
_cell.length_a   1.000
_cell.length_b   1.000
_cell.length_c   1.000
_cell.angle_alpha   90.00
_cell.angle_beta   90.00
_cell.angle_gamma   90.00
#
_symmetry.space_group_name_H-M   'P 1'
#
loop_
_entity.id
_entity.type
_entity.pdbx_description
1 polymer ?
#
loop_
_entity_poly.entity_id
_entity_poly.type
_entity_poly.pdbx_seq_one_letter_code
_entity_poly.pdbx_strand_id
1 'polypeptide(L)'
;THFRITLRRSAISLGSRIQGTLAALGLRRRMQTVYHPHTQEAAGMILAVKELVEVQNVPASAVRTAGQQRAERKAPRGFVVVGS
;
A
#
# COMPACT_ATOMS: atom_id res chain seq x y z
N THR A 1 7.75 -11.75 -6.56
CA THR A 1 8.74 -11.67 -5.47
C THR A 1 8.29 -10.75 -4.35
N HIS A 2 7.33 -9.85 -4.60
CA HIS A 2 6.79 -8.93 -3.59
C HIS A 2 5.27 -9.01 -3.53
N PHE A 3 4.73 -8.80 -2.34
CA PHE A 3 3.32 -8.52 -2.11
C PHE A 3 3.08 -7.03 -2.32
N ARG A 4 2.16 -6.69 -3.22
CA ARG A 4 1.53 -5.37 -3.29
C ARG A 4 0.27 -5.42 -2.45
N ILE A 5 0.27 -4.71 -1.32
CA ILE A 5 -0.80 -4.75 -0.32
C ILE A 5 -1.52 -3.41 -0.31
N THR A 6 -2.84 -3.42 -0.52
CA THR A 6 -3.67 -2.21 -0.50
C THR A 6 -4.71 -2.31 0.60
N LEU A 7 -4.77 -1.33 1.51
CA LEU A 7 -5.80 -1.29 2.55
C LEU A 7 -7.16 -0.86 1.96
N ARG A 8 -8.11 -1.79 1.84
CA ARG A 8 -9.44 -1.53 1.28
C ARG A 8 -10.46 -1.13 2.33
N ARG A 9 -10.42 -1.75 3.53
CA ARG A 9 -11.36 -1.48 4.63
C ARG A 9 -10.68 -0.80 5.82
N SER A 10 -11.45 -0.01 6.57
CA SER A 10 -10.94 0.70 7.75
C SER A 10 -10.90 -0.24 8.96
N ALA A 11 -9.93 -0.02 9.86
CA ALA A 11 -9.82 -0.73 11.14
C ALA A 11 -10.29 0.10 12.35
N ILE A 12 -11.01 1.22 12.13
CA ILE A 12 -11.36 2.21 13.16
C ILE A 12 -12.05 1.61 14.41
N SER A 13 -12.87 0.59 14.23
CA SER A 13 -13.61 -0.09 15.31
C SER A 13 -13.06 -1.47 15.63
N LEU A 14 -11.85 -1.80 15.15
CA LEU A 14 -11.21 -3.09 15.40
C LEU A 14 -10.20 -2.97 16.54
N GLY A 15 -9.90 -4.08 17.20
CA GLY A 15 -8.98 -4.12 18.34
C GLY A 15 -7.54 -3.66 18.01
N SER A 16 -6.81 -3.25 19.04
CA SER A 16 -5.44 -2.72 18.95
C SER A 16 -4.47 -3.68 18.25
N ARG A 17 -4.67 -4.99 18.38
CA ARG A 17 -3.87 -6.01 17.68
C ARG A 17 -3.95 -5.87 16.15
N ILE A 18 -5.16 -5.72 15.60
CA ILE A 18 -5.37 -5.57 14.15
C ILE A 18 -4.80 -4.24 13.67
N GLN A 19 -5.05 -3.16 14.41
CA GLN A 19 -4.51 -1.84 14.10
C GLN A 19 -2.97 -1.84 14.15
N GLY A 20 -2.39 -2.55 15.12
CA GLY A 20 -0.94 -2.74 15.26
C GLY A 20 -0.34 -3.50 14.07
N THR A 21 -0.98 -4.59 13.62
CA THR A 21 -0.52 -5.32 12.42
C THR A 21 -0.54 -4.43 11.17
N LEU A 22 -1.60 -3.63 10.98
CA LEU A 22 -1.65 -2.67 9.87
C LEU A 22 -0.54 -1.62 9.96
N ALA A 23 -0.28 -1.09 11.15
CA ALA A 23 0.80 -0.13 11.38
C ALA A 23 2.18 -0.75 11.11
N ALA A 24 2.43 -2.00 11.52
CA ALA A 24 3.65 -2.75 11.26
C ALA A 24 3.86 -3.02 9.76
N LEU A 25 2.79 -3.31 9.01
CA LEU A 25 2.84 -3.38 7.55
C LEU A 25 3.06 -2.01 6.88
N GLY A 26 2.93 -0.90 7.60
CA GLY A 26 3.07 0.46 7.08
C GLY A 26 1.77 1.06 6.51
N LEU A 27 0.63 0.43 6.75
CA LEU A 27 -0.69 0.86 6.31
C LEU A 27 -1.35 1.76 7.37
N ARG A 28 -1.31 3.08 7.15
CA ARG A 28 -1.86 4.09 8.07
C ARG A 28 -3.18 4.68 7.61
N ARG A 29 -3.45 4.69 6.31
CA ARG A 29 -4.67 5.29 5.72
C ARG A 29 -5.31 4.33 4.73
N ARG A 30 -6.62 4.41 4.57
CA ARG A 30 -7.37 3.65 3.56
C ARG A 30 -6.86 3.99 2.15
N MET A 31 -6.90 3.01 1.26
CA MET A 31 -6.40 3.06 -0.13
C MET A 31 -4.89 3.25 -0.27
N GLN A 32 -4.14 3.21 0.83
CA GLN A 32 -2.69 3.21 0.79
C GLN A 32 -2.19 1.85 0.29
N THR A 33 -1.20 1.89 -0.61
CA THR A 33 -0.49 0.70 -1.10
C THR A 33 0.91 0.66 -0.51
N VAL A 34 1.31 -0.51 -0.02
CA VAL A 34 2.68 -0.80 0.43
C VAL A 34 3.20 -2.05 -0.29
N TYR A 35 4.53 -2.17 -0.38
CA TYR A 35 5.20 -3.30 -1.00
C TYR A 35 6.08 -3.98 0.03
N HIS A 36 5.96 -5.30 0.14
CA HIS A 36 6.80 -6.13 1.02
C HIS A 36 7.37 -7.30 0.22
N PRO A 37 8.62 -7.72 0.46
CA PRO A 37 9.14 -8.96 -0.11
C PRO A 37 8.33 -10.16 0.35
N HIS A 38 8.34 -11.24 -0.43
CA HIS A 38 7.72 -12.49 -0.01
C HIS A 38 8.52 -13.11 1.15
N THR A 39 8.08 -12.85 2.37
CA THR A 39 8.61 -13.47 3.60
C THR A 39 7.47 -14.13 4.36
N GLN A 40 7.80 -15.12 5.20
CA GLN A 40 6.80 -15.77 6.06
C GLN A 40 6.18 -14.78 7.05
N GLU A 41 6.98 -13.84 7.56
CA GLU A 41 6.51 -12.77 8.46
C GLU A 41 5.47 -11.88 7.78
N ALA A 42 5.76 -11.38 6.57
CA ALA A 42 4.82 -10.57 5.80
C ALA A 42 3.54 -11.35 5.49
N ALA A 43 3.66 -12.62 5.09
CA ALA A 43 2.50 -13.48 4.82
C ALA A 43 1.63 -13.71 6.07
N GLY A 44 2.24 -13.92 7.24
CA GLY A 44 1.53 -14.08 8.51
C GLY A 44 0.78 -12.80 8.92
N MET A 45 1.44 -11.64 8.79
CA MET A 45 0.79 -10.35 9.03
C MET A 45 -0.38 -10.10 8.09
N ILE A 46 -0.20 -10.37 6.79
CA ILE A 46 -1.27 -10.28 5.78
C ILE A 46 -2.45 -11.18 6.15
N LEU A 47 -2.20 -12.43 6.53
CA LEU A 47 -3.25 -13.40 6.87
C LEU A 47 -4.07 -12.94 8.07
N ALA A 48 -3.44 -12.28 9.05
CA ALA A 48 -4.10 -11.72 10.22
C ALA A 48 -5.04 -10.54 9.90
N VAL A 49 -4.88 -9.89 8.73
CA VAL A 49 -5.69 -8.75 8.29
C VAL A 49 -6.31 -8.96 6.89
N LYS A 50 -6.44 -10.22 6.44
CA LYS A 50 -6.84 -10.60 5.07
C LYS A 50 -8.18 -10.02 4.65
N GLU A 51 -9.06 -9.76 5.59
CA GLU A 51 -10.36 -9.17 5.35
C GLU A 51 -10.26 -7.66 5.05
N LEU A 52 -9.18 -6.99 5.44
CA LEU A 52 -9.05 -5.54 5.28
C LEU A 52 -8.25 -5.14 4.03
N VAL A 53 -7.43 -6.05 3.53
CA VAL A 53 -6.45 -5.78 2.48
C VAL A 53 -6.76 -6.52 1.20
N GLU A 54 -6.37 -5.93 0.08
CA GLU A 54 -6.21 -6.62 -1.18
C GLU A 54 -4.73 -6.87 -1.42
N VAL A 55 -4.37 -8.07 -1.87
CA VAL A 55 -2.99 -8.49 -2.09
C VAL A 55 -2.80 -8.97 -3.51
N GLN A 56 -1.77 -8.48 -4.18
CA GLN A 56 -1.35 -8.92 -5.50
C GLN A 56 0.12 -9.34 -5.46
N ASN A 57 0.46 -10.45 -6.12
CA ASN A 57 1.84 -10.88 -6.28
C ASN A 57 2.46 -10.13 -7.46
N VAL A 58 3.55 -9.41 -7.23
CA VAL A 58 4.22 -8.61 -8.26
C VAL A 58 5.71 -8.95 -8.37
N PRO A 59 6.33 -8.76 -9.55
CA PRO A 59 7.78 -8.85 -9.70
C PRO A 59 8.47 -7.66 -9.01
N ALA A 60 9.78 -7.79 -8.74
CA ALA A 60 10.56 -6.73 -8.10
C ALA A 60 10.59 -5.43 -8.93
N SER A 61 10.52 -5.54 -10.26
CA SER A 61 10.47 -4.40 -11.19
C SER A 61 9.22 -3.54 -11.05
N ALA A 62 8.14 -4.07 -10.46
CA ALA A 62 6.88 -3.38 -10.25
C ALA A 62 6.78 -2.73 -8.85
N VAL A 63 7.81 -2.86 -8.00
CA VAL A 63 7.85 -2.20 -6.69
C VAL A 63 8.02 -0.69 -6.90
N ARG A 64 7.19 0.08 -6.19
CA ARG A 64 7.19 1.55 -6.29
C ARG A 64 7.36 2.22 -4.93
N THR A 65 8.25 3.20 -4.87
CA THR A 65 8.36 4.10 -3.71
C THR A 65 7.13 5.00 -3.60
N ALA A 66 6.89 5.60 -2.43
CA ALA A 66 5.77 6.52 -2.24
C ALA A 66 5.79 7.71 -3.22
N GLY A 67 6.99 8.21 -3.54
CA GLY A 67 7.19 9.28 -4.54
C GLY A 67 6.80 8.83 -5.95
N GLN A 68 7.24 7.64 -6.36
CA GLN A 68 6.87 7.06 -7.67
C GLN A 68 5.36 6.83 -7.77
N GLN A 69 4.73 6.24 -6.75
CA GLN A 69 3.27 6.05 -6.72
C GLN A 69 2.50 7.38 -6.79
N ARG A 70 3.05 8.46 -6.24
CA ARG A 70 2.45 9.80 -6.35
C ARG A 70 2.61 10.37 -7.76
N ALA A 71 3.78 10.18 -8.38
CA ALA A 71 4.05 10.61 -9.75
C ALA A 71 3.16 9.86 -10.76
N GLU A 72 3.00 8.55 -10.62
CA GLU A 72 2.14 7.73 -11.48
C GLU A 72 0.66 8.12 -11.41
N ARG A 73 0.20 8.59 -10.25
CA ARG A 73 -1.17 9.11 -10.06
C ARG A 73 -1.35 10.55 -10.57
N LYS A 74 -0.27 11.26 -10.89
CA LYS A 74 -0.33 12.65 -11.31
C LYS A 74 -0.87 12.72 -12.73
N ALA A 75 -2.02 13.38 -12.89
CA ALA A 75 -2.57 13.67 -14.21
C ALA A 75 -1.61 14.56 -15.03
N PRO A 76 -1.59 14.42 -16.37
CA PRO A 76 -0.87 15.34 -17.22
C PRO A 76 -1.38 16.76 -17.03
N ARG A 77 -0.50 17.75 -17.17
CA ARG A 77 -0.90 19.17 -17.07
C ARG A 77 -1.72 19.51 -18.31
N GLY A 78 -2.93 20.02 -18.11
CA GLY A 78 -3.78 20.52 -19.20
C GLY A 78 -3.43 21.93 -19.69
N PHE A 79 -2.30 22.48 -19.25
CA PHE A 79 -1.84 23.82 -19.62
C PHE A 79 -0.31 23.87 -19.62
N VAL A 80 0.23 24.79 -20.41
CA VAL A 80 1.64 25.18 -20.42
C VAL A 80 1.72 26.64 -20.00
N VAL A 81 2.65 26.97 -19.12
CA VAL A 81 2.88 28.36 -18.70
C VAL A 81 3.75 29.02 -19.76
N VAL A 82 3.20 30.00 -20.48
CA VAL A 82 3.90 30.76 -21.53
C VAL A 82 4.24 32.14 -20.95
N GLY A 83 5.35 32.21 -20.20
CA GLY A 83 5.85 33.45 -19.60
C GLY A 83 6.14 33.35 -18.10
N SER A 84 7.09 34.15 -17.64
CA SER A 84 7.42 34.37 -16.22
C SER A 84 7.07 35.80 -15.81
#